data_AF-A0A529X800-F1
#
_entry.id   AF-A0A529X800-F1
#
_cell.length_a   1.000
_cell.length_b   1.000
_cell.length_c   1.000
_cell.angle_alpha   90.00
_cell.angle_beta   90.00
_cell.angle_gamma   90.00
#
_symmetry.space_group_name_H-M   'P 1'
#
loop_
_entity.id
_entity.type
_entity.pdbx_description
1 polymer ?
#
loop_
_entity_poly.entity_id
_entity_poly.type
_entity_poly.pdbx_seq_one_letter_code
_entity_poly.pdbx_strand_id
1 'polypeptide(L)'
;MAMRAARGLSFLLLIFFALGGAALAAEARRIVTTDNSDYFGFDLRSEQNVSLDQCKTTCLGDTACRAFTYNTKAKWCFLKSDYNQLKSFTGAVAGKVANVDGDPDIGAPPALAFFPNWMADQAQQFRNKLTDPAYDKPTEGLAALQAAAEQASLTGDHRLAMQKYQAAISVLPDDGALWLALAREILAVEPASNTTEPATFPMNATSAAF
;
A
#
# COMPACT_ATOMS: atom_id res chain seq x y z
N MET A 1 44.26 -25.00 42.76
CA MET A 1 42.86 -25.14 42.26
C MET A 1 42.26 -23.75 42.17
N ALA A 2 42.49 -22.98 41.11
CA ALA A 2 41.84 -23.04 39.79
C ALA A 2 40.37 -22.59 39.79
N MET A 3 40.06 -21.37 40.24
CA MET A 3 38.75 -20.72 40.05
C MET A 3 38.86 -19.19 39.96
N ARG A 4 39.65 -18.65 39.01
CA ARG A 4 39.58 -17.22 38.66
C ARG A 4 39.65 -16.91 37.16
N ALA A 5 40.05 -17.87 36.32
CA ALA A 5 40.15 -17.68 34.87
C ALA A 5 38.81 -17.90 34.11
N ALA A 6 37.82 -18.56 34.72
CA ALA A 6 36.59 -18.95 34.03
C ALA A 6 35.54 -17.83 33.89
N ARG A 7 35.67 -16.71 34.62
CA ARG A 7 34.68 -15.60 34.60
C ARG A 7 34.94 -14.55 33.52
N GLY A 8 36.17 -14.46 32.99
CA GLY A 8 36.51 -13.54 31.90
C GLY A 8 36.09 -14.04 30.52
N LEU A 9 36.11 -15.36 30.31
CA LEU A 9 35.80 -15.98 29.02
C LEU A 9 34.29 -15.95 28.70
N SER A 10 33.43 -16.03 29.72
CA SER A 10 31.97 -15.96 29.55
C SER A 10 31.46 -14.54 29.22
N PHE A 11 32.14 -13.49 29.69
CA PHE A 11 31.76 -12.11 29.36
C PHE A 11 32.14 -11.73 27.91
N LEU A 12 33.24 -12.27 27.39
CA LEU A 12 33.67 -12.04 26.01
C LEU A 12 32.78 -12.77 24.98
N LEU A 13 32.22 -13.94 25.33
CA LEU A 13 31.27 -14.66 24.47
C LEU A 13 29.90 -13.97 24.36
N LEU A 14 29.44 -13.29 25.43
CA LEU A 14 28.16 -12.57 25.43
C LEU A 14 28.21 -11.27 24.63
N ILE A 15 29.36 -10.60 24.54
CA ILE A 15 29.54 -9.38 23.73
C ILE A 15 29.61 -9.73 22.22
N PHE A 16 30.17 -10.87 21.85
CA PHE A 16 30.25 -11.31 20.45
C PHE A 16 28.90 -11.71 19.85
N PHE A 17 27.93 -12.14 20.66
CA PHE A 17 26.57 -12.46 20.21
C PHE A 17 25.69 -11.21 20.00
N ALA A 18 26.09 -10.05 20.54
CA ALA A 18 25.33 -8.80 20.43
C ALA A 18 25.67 -7.98 19.18
N LEU A 19 26.77 -8.28 18.46
CA LEU A 19 27.16 -7.59 17.22
C LEU A 19 26.81 -8.40 15.94
N GLY A 20 26.24 -9.59 16.08
CA GLY A 20 25.89 -10.47 14.97
C GLY A 20 24.51 -10.18 14.38
N GLY A 21 24.39 -9.11 13.60
CA GLY A 21 23.42 -9.04 12.50
C GLY A 21 21.96 -8.73 12.86
N ALA A 22 21.68 -7.46 13.17
CA ALA A 22 20.47 -6.87 12.61
C ALA A 22 20.77 -6.59 11.13
N ALA A 23 20.70 -7.62 10.29
CA ALA A 23 20.50 -7.38 8.87
C ALA A 23 19.15 -6.67 8.78
N LEU A 24 19.16 -5.35 8.60
CA LEU A 24 17.98 -4.64 8.13
C LEU A 24 17.55 -5.38 6.88
N ALA A 25 16.46 -6.14 6.96
CA ALA A 25 15.79 -6.65 5.79
C ALA A 25 15.39 -5.39 5.02
N ALA A 26 16.21 -4.99 4.06
CA ALA A 26 15.84 -3.97 3.11
C ALA A 26 14.62 -4.55 2.40
N GLU A 27 13.45 -4.03 2.74
CA GLU A 27 12.21 -4.35 2.07
C GLU A 27 12.48 -4.21 0.58
N ALA A 28 12.40 -5.32 -0.15
CA ALA A 28 12.79 -5.32 -1.54
C ALA A 28 11.79 -4.44 -2.28
N ARG A 29 12.20 -3.25 -2.72
CA ARG A 29 11.34 -2.30 -3.43
C ARG A 29 11.50 -2.51 -4.94
N ARG A 30 10.38 -2.52 -5.68
CA ARG A 30 10.40 -2.53 -7.16
C ARG A 30 9.54 -1.41 -7.72
N ILE A 31 9.80 -1.06 -8.96
CA ILE A 31 8.94 -0.13 -9.72
C ILE A 31 7.94 -0.92 -10.56
N VAL A 32 6.67 -0.55 -10.46
CA VAL A 32 5.63 -0.93 -11.42
C VAL A 32 5.34 0.28 -12.29
N THR A 33 5.49 0.13 -13.62
CA THR A 33 5.27 1.23 -14.57
C THR A 33 3.96 1.07 -15.34
N THR A 34 3.40 2.21 -15.76
CA THR A 34 2.29 2.28 -16.70
C THR A 34 2.60 3.34 -17.75
N ASP A 35 2.54 2.93 -19.02
CA ASP A 35 2.81 3.81 -20.15
C ASP A 35 1.65 4.78 -20.41
N ASN A 36 1.96 5.88 -21.08
CA ASN A 36 1.05 6.95 -21.45
C ASN A 36 0.20 7.46 -20.27
N SER A 37 0.84 7.62 -19.12
CA SER A 37 0.18 7.87 -17.85
C SER A 37 1.01 8.80 -16.95
N ASP A 38 0.32 9.51 -16.07
CA ASP A 38 0.89 10.48 -15.13
C ASP A 38 0.21 10.39 -13.75
N TYR A 39 1.03 10.43 -12.70
CA TYR A 39 0.60 10.74 -11.33
C TYR A 39 0.68 12.24 -11.08
N PHE A 40 -0.47 12.92 -11.04
CA PHE A 40 -0.49 14.37 -10.85
C PHE A 40 -0.16 14.78 -9.41
N GLY A 41 0.64 15.83 -9.25
CA GLY A 41 1.01 16.42 -7.96
C GLY A 41 2.08 15.64 -7.19
N PHE A 42 2.17 15.92 -5.89
CA PHE A 42 3.09 15.31 -4.92
C PHE A 42 4.58 15.40 -5.30
N ASP A 43 4.96 16.36 -6.14
CA ASP A 43 6.34 16.49 -6.64
C ASP A 43 7.32 16.81 -5.51
N LEU A 44 8.33 15.96 -5.34
CA LEU A 44 9.50 16.21 -4.50
C LEU A 44 10.48 17.15 -5.20
N ARG A 45 10.85 16.78 -6.44
CA ARG A 45 11.78 17.50 -7.31
C ARG A 45 11.71 16.93 -8.72
N SER A 46 12.28 17.68 -9.66
CA SER A 46 12.42 17.26 -11.05
C SER A 46 13.89 17.06 -11.42
N GLU A 47 14.19 15.96 -12.09
CA GLU A 47 15.51 15.65 -12.63
C GLU A 47 15.45 15.66 -14.16
N GLN A 48 16.34 16.42 -14.79
CA GLN A 48 16.31 16.65 -16.24
C GLN A 48 17.44 15.91 -16.94
N ASN A 49 17.23 15.61 -18.22
CA ASN A 49 18.19 14.92 -19.09
C ASN A 49 18.60 13.53 -18.57
N VAL A 50 17.69 12.85 -17.86
CA VAL A 50 17.88 11.49 -17.36
C VAL A 50 17.14 10.48 -18.23
N SER A 51 17.61 9.22 -18.24
CA SER A 51 16.86 8.11 -18.83
C SER A 51 15.74 7.64 -17.89
N LEU A 52 14.79 6.86 -18.42
CA LEU A 52 13.77 6.22 -17.59
C LEU A 52 14.39 5.31 -16.51
N ASP A 53 15.44 4.57 -16.83
CA ASP A 53 16.08 3.68 -15.86
C ASP A 53 16.86 4.44 -14.78
N GLN A 54 17.44 5.60 -15.13
CA GLN A 54 17.98 6.53 -14.13
C GLN A 54 16.86 7.06 -13.24
N CYS A 55 15.72 7.47 -13.79
CA CYS A 55 14.55 7.91 -13.02
C CYS A 55 14.07 6.84 -12.02
N LYS A 56 13.94 5.58 -12.48
CA LYS A 56 13.61 4.43 -11.61
C LYS A 56 14.63 4.25 -10.48
N THR A 57 15.91 4.26 -10.84
CA THR A 57 17.02 4.08 -9.88
C THR A 57 17.04 5.19 -8.84
N THR A 58 16.87 6.45 -9.25
CA THR A 58 16.81 7.57 -8.33
C THR A 58 15.63 7.45 -7.38
N CYS A 59 14.43 7.09 -7.89
CA CYS A 59 13.27 6.91 -7.01
C CYS A 59 13.46 5.77 -6.01
N LEU A 60 14.03 4.63 -6.43
CA LEU A 60 14.31 3.52 -5.50
C LEU A 60 15.36 3.89 -4.44
N GLY A 61 16.35 4.71 -4.81
CA GLY A 61 17.39 5.21 -3.90
C GLY A 61 16.92 6.29 -2.92
N ASP A 62 15.74 6.89 -3.15
CA ASP A 62 15.16 7.91 -2.30
C ASP A 62 13.98 7.32 -1.50
N THR A 63 14.11 7.23 -0.18
CA THR A 63 13.04 6.67 0.68
C THR A 63 11.80 7.54 0.73
N ALA A 64 11.91 8.83 0.41
CA ALA A 64 10.75 9.71 0.29
C ALA A 64 10.00 9.51 -1.04
N CYS A 65 10.66 8.98 -2.07
CA CYS A 65 10.02 8.75 -3.36
C CYS A 65 9.11 7.54 -3.32
N ARG A 66 7.81 7.74 -3.57
CA ARG A 66 6.79 6.69 -3.68
C ARG A 66 6.32 6.47 -5.11
N ALA A 67 6.49 7.46 -5.96
CA ALA A 67 6.17 7.37 -7.38
C ALA A 67 7.00 8.36 -8.19
N PHE A 68 6.91 8.26 -9.52
CA PHE A 68 7.42 9.26 -10.44
C PHE A 68 6.54 9.34 -11.70
N THR A 69 6.69 10.43 -12.43
CA THR A 69 6.28 10.52 -13.83
C THR A 69 7.49 10.89 -14.68
N TYR A 70 7.74 10.13 -15.75
CA TYR A 70 8.83 10.37 -16.68
C TYR A 70 8.29 10.85 -18.02
N ASN A 71 8.68 12.05 -18.46
CA ASN A 71 8.35 12.56 -19.79
C ASN A 71 9.36 12.06 -20.81
N THR A 72 8.92 11.20 -21.72
CA THR A 72 9.80 10.53 -22.69
C THR A 72 10.44 11.46 -23.72
N LYS A 73 9.74 12.55 -24.09
CA LYS A 73 10.22 13.53 -25.07
C LYS A 73 11.19 14.52 -24.45
N ALA A 74 10.86 15.05 -23.27
CA ALA A 74 11.68 16.03 -22.56
C ALA A 74 12.83 15.39 -21.78
N LYS A 75 12.77 14.09 -21.51
CA LYS A 75 13.69 13.35 -20.63
C LYS A 75 13.73 13.93 -19.21
N TRP A 76 12.55 14.25 -18.69
CA TRP A 76 12.37 14.79 -17.34
C TRP A 76 11.74 13.73 -16.45
N CYS A 77 12.29 13.55 -15.26
CA CYS A 77 11.79 12.69 -14.20
C CYS A 77 11.22 13.56 -13.08
N PHE A 78 9.92 13.47 -12.84
CA PHE A 78 9.25 14.14 -11.73
C PHE A 78 9.11 13.13 -10.60
N LEU A 79 9.98 13.19 -9.59
CA LEU A 79 9.95 12.31 -8.42
C LEU A 79 8.86 12.78 -7.46
N LYS A 80 8.13 11.85 -6.84
CA LYS A 80 6.92 12.16 -6.07
C LYS A 80 6.91 11.51 -4.70
N SER A 81 6.48 12.26 -3.70
CA SER A 81 6.42 11.85 -2.30
C SER A 81 5.26 10.91 -2.01
N ASP A 82 4.25 10.96 -2.86
CA ASP A 82 3.01 10.19 -2.78
C ASP A 82 2.42 10.08 -4.19
N TYR A 83 1.32 9.37 -4.32
CA TYR A 83 0.56 9.31 -5.56
C TYR A 83 -0.91 9.09 -5.30
N ASN A 84 -1.72 9.44 -6.28
CA ASN A 84 -3.15 9.18 -6.30
C ASN A 84 -3.50 8.52 -7.64
N GLN A 85 -4.68 8.77 -8.19
CA GLN A 85 -5.13 8.16 -9.42
C GLN A 85 -4.21 8.48 -10.58
N LEU A 86 -4.01 7.43 -11.36
CA LEU A 86 -3.34 7.51 -12.64
C LEU A 86 -4.23 8.27 -13.63
N LYS A 87 -3.66 9.25 -14.33
CA LYS A 87 -4.34 9.95 -15.43
C LYS A 87 -3.63 9.67 -16.74
N SER A 88 -4.39 9.47 -17.80
CA SER A 88 -3.84 9.27 -19.14
C SER A 88 -3.09 10.53 -19.61
N PHE A 89 -1.84 10.35 -20.03
CA PHE A 89 -1.00 11.40 -20.61
C PHE A 89 -0.03 10.79 -21.63
N THR A 90 -0.29 10.99 -22.91
CA THR A 90 0.52 10.43 -24.00
C THR A 90 1.98 10.90 -23.91
N GLY A 91 2.92 9.95 -23.96
CA GLY A 91 4.35 10.24 -23.89
C GLY A 91 4.91 10.40 -22.48
N ALA A 92 4.11 10.18 -21.44
CA ALA A 92 4.59 10.01 -20.07
C ALA A 92 4.62 8.53 -19.67
N VAL A 93 5.55 8.16 -18.80
CA VAL A 93 5.59 6.86 -18.12
C VAL A 93 5.47 7.11 -16.62
N ALA A 94 4.37 6.67 -16.02
CA ALA A 94 4.20 6.72 -14.58
C ALA A 94 4.83 5.47 -13.95
N GLY A 95 5.49 5.63 -12.81
CA GLY A 95 6.01 4.53 -12.02
C GLY A 95 5.64 4.70 -10.56
N LYS A 96 5.19 3.63 -9.90
CA LYS A 96 5.01 3.59 -8.45
C LYS A 96 5.96 2.57 -7.82
N VAL A 97 6.41 2.87 -6.63
CA VAL A 97 7.17 1.93 -5.79
C VAL A 97 6.18 0.95 -5.18
N ALA A 98 6.41 -0.33 -5.40
CA ALA A 98 5.71 -1.42 -4.74
C ALA A 98 6.71 -2.23 -3.90
N ASN A 99 6.24 -2.72 -2.76
CA ASN A 99 7.00 -3.69 -1.99
C ASN A 99 6.96 -5.05 -2.72
N VAL A 100 8.09 -5.73 -2.73
CA VAL A 100 8.23 -7.11 -3.18
C VAL A 100 8.11 -7.94 -1.93
N ASP A 101 6.94 -8.54 -1.73
CA ASP A 101 6.66 -9.39 -0.56
C ASP A 101 7.41 -10.73 -0.62
N GLY A 102 8.45 -10.83 -1.46
CA GLY A 102 9.28 -12.01 -1.66
C GLY A 102 8.59 -13.15 -2.43
N ASP A 103 7.26 -13.16 -2.47
CA ASP A 103 6.51 -14.21 -3.15
C ASP A 103 6.49 -14.01 -4.68
N PRO A 104 6.88 -15.03 -5.45
CA PRO A 104 6.69 -15.04 -6.89
C PRO A 104 5.21 -14.82 -7.23
N ASP A 105 4.93 -14.08 -8.31
CA ASP A 105 3.59 -14.07 -8.89
C ASP A 105 3.25 -15.47 -9.41
N ILE A 106 2.49 -16.23 -8.62
CA ILE A 106 2.05 -17.60 -8.93
C ILE A 106 0.73 -17.62 -9.72
N GLY A 107 0.24 -16.46 -10.16
CA GLY A 107 -1.07 -16.31 -10.79
C GLY A 107 -2.22 -16.36 -9.79
N ALA A 108 -3.44 -16.14 -10.29
CA ALA A 108 -4.63 -16.16 -9.46
C ALA A 108 -4.86 -17.57 -8.85
N PRO A 109 -5.18 -17.67 -7.55
CA PRO A 109 -5.54 -18.95 -6.96
C PRO A 109 -6.81 -19.51 -7.62
N PRO A 110 -6.99 -20.85 -7.62
CA PRO A 110 -8.25 -21.44 -8.07
C PRO A 110 -9.42 -20.90 -7.25
N ALA A 111 -10.60 -20.83 -7.87
CA ALA A 111 -11.80 -20.38 -7.20
C ALA A 111 -12.07 -21.20 -5.92
N LEU A 112 -12.40 -20.50 -4.83
CA LEU A 112 -12.69 -21.11 -3.54
C LEU A 112 -14.05 -21.82 -3.60
N ALA A 113 -14.06 -23.08 -4.04
CA ALA A 113 -15.28 -23.88 -4.25
C ALA A 113 -16.12 -24.13 -2.97
N PHE A 114 -15.57 -23.81 -1.80
CA PHE A 114 -16.31 -23.85 -0.52
C PHE A 114 -17.27 -22.68 -0.36
N PHE A 115 -16.98 -21.51 -0.95
CA PHE A 115 -17.86 -20.35 -0.83
C PHE A 115 -18.95 -20.37 -1.91
N PRO A 116 -20.20 -20.02 -1.55
CA PRO A 116 -21.26 -19.92 -2.53
C PRO A 116 -21.03 -18.75 -3.49
N ASN A 117 -21.41 -18.91 -4.77
CA ASN A 117 -21.16 -17.93 -5.83
C ASN A 117 -21.67 -16.52 -5.51
N TRP A 118 -22.78 -16.39 -4.77
CA TRP A 118 -23.34 -15.10 -4.41
C TRP A 118 -22.38 -14.24 -3.57
N MET A 119 -21.46 -14.87 -2.81
CA MET A 119 -20.47 -14.15 -2.01
C MET A 119 -19.42 -13.51 -2.92
N ALA A 120 -18.97 -14.25 -3.95
CA ALA A 120 -18.08 -13.71 -4.97
C ALA A 120 -18.76 -12.55 -5.73
N ASP A 121 -20.03 -12.70 -6.09
CA ASP A 121 -20.80 -11.65 -6.76
C ASP A 121 -20.93 -10.39 -5.89
N GLN A 122 -21.19 -10.54 -4.59
CA GLN A 122 -21.23 -9.43 -3.64
C GLN A 122 -19.87 -8.75 -3.43
N ALA A 123 -18.79 -9.52 -3.40
CA ALA A 123 -17.43 -8.98 -3.33
C ALA A 123 -17.11 -8.15 -4.58
N GLN A 124 -17.44 -8.66 -5.76
CA GLN A 124 -17.26 -7.92 -7.02
C GLN A 124 -18.13 -6.65 -7.07
N GLN A 125 -19.39 -6.71 -6.63
CA GLN A 125 -20.25 -5.53 -6.57
C GLN A 125 -19.69 -4.46 -5.61
N PHE A 126 -19.20 -4.88 -4.44
CA PHE A 126 -18.59 -3.98 -3.47
C PHE A 126 -17.30 -3.35 -4.03
N ARG A 127 -16.45 -4.16 -4.68
CA ARG A 127 -15.26 -3.68 -5.39
C ARG A 127 -15.62 -2.63 -6.44
N ASN A 128 -16.55 -2.97 -7.33
CA ASN A 128 -16.99 -2.10 -8.40
C ASN A 128 -17.51 -0.76 -7.87
N LYS A 129 -18.22 -0.75 -6.75
CA LYS A 129 -18.70 0.48 -6.10
C LYS A 129 -17.55 1.42 -5.70
N LEU A 130 -16.47 0.90 -5.12
CA LEU A 130 -15.33 1.72 -4.67
C LEU A 130 -14.41 2.14 -5.83
N THR A 131 -14.37 1.35 -6.90
CA THR A 131 -13.57 1.64 -8.09
C THR A 131 -14.30 2.44 -9.16
N ASP A 132 -15.62 2.59 -9.04
CA ASP A 132 -16.47 3.27 -10.02
C ASP A 132 -15.91 4.68 -10.35
N PRO A 133 -15.92 5.10 -11.63
CA PRO A 133 -15.54 6.47 -12.01
C PRO A 133 -16.35 7.57 -11.34
N ALA A 134 -17.60 7.28 -10.94
CA ALA A 134 -18.48 8.20 -10.20
C ALA A 134 -18.28 8.14 -8.68
N TYR A 135 -17.44 7.24 -8.15
CA TYR A 135 -17.06 7.27 -6.74
C TYR A 135 -16.32 8.57 -6.44
N ASP A 136 -16.63 9.22 -5.31
CA ASP A 136 -15.97 10.47 -4.93
C ASP A 136 -14.49 10.22 -4.64
N LYS A 137 -13.67 10.68 -5.58
CA LYS A 137 -12.25 10.36 -5.65
C LYS A 137 -11.48 11.27 -4.69
N PRO A 138 -10.62 10.73 -3.80
CA PRO A 138 -9.87 11.54 -2.85
C PRO A 138 -8.91 12.48 -3.58
N THR A 139 -8.52 13.56 -2.92
CA THR A 139 -7.46 14.45 -3.40
C THR A 139 -6.13 14.14 -2.72
N GLU A 140 -6.19 13.57 -1.52
CA GLU A 140 -5.04 13.11 -0.75
C GLU A 140 -4.29 11.98 -1.48
N GLY A 141 -2.99 11.87 -1.23
CA GLY A 141 -2.20 10.75 -1.72
C GLY A 141 -2.47 9.48 -0.92
N LEU A 142 -2.13 8.32 -1.50
CA LEU A 142 -2.36 7.02 -0.90
C LEU A 142 -1.74 6.90 0.49
N ALA A 143 -0.49 7.35 0.66
CA ALA A 143 0.20 7.25 1.95
C ALA A 143 -0.49 8.12 3.02
N ALA A 144 -0.96 9.31 2.65
CA ALA A 144 -1.73 10.18 3.54
C ALA A 144 -3.07 9.55 3.96
N LEU A 145 -3.78 8.88 3.02
CA LEU A 145 -5.03 8.18 3.31
C LEU A 145 -4.81 7.01 4.28
N GLN A 146 -3.77 6.20 4.06
CA GLN A 146 -3.42 5.08 4.94
C GLN A 146 -3.07 5.58 6.36
N ALA A 147 -2.20 6.59 6.47
CA ALA A 147 -1.82 7.16 7.76
C ALA A 147 -3.03 7.75 8.51
N ALA A 148 -3.95 8.41 7.80
CA ALA A 148 -5.17 8.93 8.40
C ALA A 148 -6.11 7.81 8.87
N ALA A 149 -6.23 6.72 8.12
CA ALA A 149 -7.03 5.56 8.50
C ALA A 149 -6.47 4.87 9.75
N GLU A 150 -5.15 4.64 9.78
CA GLU A 150 -4.45 4.04 10.92
C GLU A 150 -4.59 4.89 12.17
N GLN A 151 -4.38 6.21 12.06
CA GLN A 151 -4.54 7.13 13.18
C GLN A 151 -5.99 7.11 13.71
N ALA A 152 -6.97 7.12 12.81
CA ALA A 152 -8.39 7.08 13.19
C ALA A 152 -8.73 5.78 13.94
N SER A 153 -8.25 4.63 13.44
CA SER A 153 -8.39 3.32 14.10
C SER A 153 -7.77 3.30 15.49
N LEU A 154 -6.55 3.83 15.64
CA LEU A 154 -5.85 3.94 16.93
C LEU A 154 -6.59 4.82 17.95
N THR A 155 -7.32 5.84 17.47
CA THR A 155 -8.13 6.72 18.33
C THR A 155 -9.57 6.24 18.53
N GLY A 156 -9.94 5.09 17.96
CA GLY A 156 -11.28 4.52 18.06
C GLY A 156 -12.33 5.12 17.11
N ASP A 157 -11.93 6.01 16.18
CA ASP A 157 -12.81 6.51 15.13
C ASP A 157 -12.81 5.54 13.94
N HIS A 158 -13.36 4.35 14.16
CA HIS A 158 -13.44 3.28 13.16
C HIS A 158 -14.25 3.69 11.93
N ARG A 159 -15.21 4.62 12.10
CA ARG A 159 -16.01 5.14 10.97
C ARG A 159 -15.15 5.97 10.03
N LEU A 160 -14.33 6.87 10.56
CA LEU A 160 -13.36 7.61 9.76
C LEU A 160 -12.31 6.67 9.15
N ALA A 161 -11.81 5.70 9.93
CA ALA A 161 -10.84 4.72 9.43
C ALA A 161 -11.38 3.93 8.23
N MET A 162 -12.61 3.40 8.35
CA MET A 162 -13.33 2.75 7.26
C MET A 162 -13.43 3.64 6.02
N GLN A 163 -13.82 4.91 6.17
CA GLN A 163 -13.94 5.85 5.04
C GLN A 163 -12.59 6.11 4.37
N LYS A 164 -11.52 6.27 5.16
CA LYS A 164 -10.16 6.50 4.63
C LYS A 164 -9.60 5.25 3.92
N TYR A 165 -9.87 4.05 4.40
CA TYR A 165 -9.52 2.83 3.66
C TYR A 165 -10.34 2.65 2.38
N GLN A 166 -11.63 2.98 2.36
CA GLN A 166 -12.43 2.98 1.12
C GLN A 166 -11.84 3.95 0.08
N ALA A 167 -11.44 5.16 0.53
CA ALA A 167 -10.76 6.12 -0.33
C ALA A 167 -9.40 5.59 -0.83
N ALA A 168 -8.58 4.98 0.04
CA ALA A 168 -7.30 4.38 -0.34
C ALA A 168 -7.46 3.26 -1.39
N ILE A 169 -8.48 2.40 -1.22
CA ILE A 169 -8.83 1.34 -2.18
C ILE A 169 -9.23 1.93 -3.54
N SER A 170 -9.93 3.07 -3.56
CA SER A 170 -10.28 3.73 -4.82
C SER A 170 -9.06 4.20 -5.63
N VAL A 171 -7.89 4.32 -4.97
CA VAL A 171 -6.59 4.67 -5.56
C VAL A 171 -5.79 3.42 -5.94
N LEU A 172 -5.76 2.41 -5.05
CA LEU A 172 -4.99 1.17 -5.24
C LEU A 172 -5.86 -0.07 -4.98
N PRO A 173 -6.76 -0.43 -5.91
CA PRO A 173 -7.76 -1.47 -5.67
C PRO A 173 -7.23 -2.90 -5.74
N ASP A 174 -5.96 -3.09 -6.12
CA ASP A 174 -5.31 -4.39 -6.22
C ASP A 174 -4.47 -4.74 -4.97
N ASP A 175 -4.41 -3.85 -3.98
CA ASP A 175 -3.70 -4.09 -2.73
C ASP A 175 -4.63 -4.78 -1.71
N GLY A 176 -4.43 -6.09 -1.53
CA GLY A 176 -5.20 -6.91 -0.61
C GLY A 176 -5.10 -6.48 0.85
N ALA A 177 -4.00 -5.83 1.27
CA ALA A 177 -3.85 -5.37 2.65
C ALA A 177 -4.83 -4.24 2.98
N LEU A 178 -5.11 -3.35 2.01
CA LEU A 178 -6.12 -2.29 2.16
C LEU A 178 -7.53 -2.89 2.34
N TRP A 179 -7.86 -3.92 1.57
CA TRP A 179 -9.15 -4.63 1.67
C TRP A 179 -9.33 -5.32 3.02
N LEU A 180 -8.29 -6.01 3.49
CA LEU A 180 -8.29 -6.64 4.82
C LEU A 180 -8.41 -5.61 5.95
N ALA A 181 -7.72 -4.47 5.84
CA ALA A 181 -7.83 -3.39 6.81
C ALA A 181 -9.26 -2.80 6.82
N LEU A 182 -9.83 -2.55 5.63
CA LEU A 182 -11.21 -2.10 5.51
C LEU A 182 -12.20 -3.08 6.17
N ALA A 183 -12.05 -4.39 5.94
CA ALA A 183 -12.92 -5.39 6.54
C ALA A 183 -12.92 -5.31 8.07
N ARG A 184 -11.75 -5.14 8.69
CA ARG A 184 -11.60 -4.98 10.14
C ARG A 184 -12.27 -3.71 10.64
N GLU A 185 -12.06 -2.59 9.96
CA GLU A 185 -12.66 -1.33 10.37
C GLU A 185 -14.18 -1.36 10.26
N ILE A 186 -14.75 -1.94 9.19
CA ILE A 186 -16.21 -2.10 9.05
C ILE A 186 -16.80 -2.88 10.23
N LEU A 187 -16.13 -3.96 10.68
CA LEU A 187 -16.57 -4.75 11.83
C LEU A 187 -16.47 -3.98 13.16
N ALA A 188 -15.58 -3.00 13.24
CA ALA A 188 -15.37 -2.18 14.42
C ALA A 188 -16.28 -0.93 14.48
N VAL A 189 -16.97 -0.57 13.38
CA VAL A 189 -17.91 0.55 13.37
C VAL A 189 -19.18 0.19 14.14
N GLU A 190 -19.55 1.00 15.13
CA GLU A 190 -20.89 0.99 15.72
C GLU A 190 -21.93 1.51 14.70
N PRO A 191 -22.90 0.67 14.27
CA PRO A 191 -23.90 1.07 13.29
C PRO A 191 -24.85 2.13 13.85
N ALA A 192 -25.17 3.13 13.04
CA ALA A 192 -26.16 4.14 13.40
C ALA A 192 -27.57 3.53 13.47
N SER A 193 -28.31 3.87 14.52
CA SER A 193 -29.72 3.45 14.67
C SER A 193 -30.61 4.00 13.57
N ASN A 194 -31.66 3.26 13.18
CA ASN A 194 -32.60 3.63 12.10
C ASN A 194 -31.97 3.80 10.71
N THR A 195 -30.84 3.14 10.44
CA THR A 195 -30.20 3.09 9.13
C THR A 195 -30.14 1.65 8.60
N THR A 196 -29.62 1.47 7.38
CA THR A 196 -29.32 0.16 6.82
C THR A 196 -27.94 -0.38 7.23
N GLU A 197 -27.16 0.38 8.01
CA GLU A 197 -25.82 0.00 8.45
C GLU A 197 -25.77 -1.35 9.19
N PRO A 198 -26.71 -1.67 10.13
CA PRO A 198 -26.68 -2.95 10.84
C PRO A 198 -26.76 -4.18 9.91
N ALA A 199 -27.42 -4.04 8.76
CA ALA A 199 -27.53 -5.11 7.76
C ALA A 199 -26.38 -5.07 6.74
N THR A 200 -25.93 -3.87 6.35
CA THR A 200 -24.96 -3.70 5.25
C THR A 200 -23.51 -3.82 5.68
N PHE A 201 -23.15 -3.45 6.91
CA PHE A 201 -21.76 -3.51 7.37
C PHE A 201 -21.23 -4.95 7.47
N PRO A 202 -21.93 -5.92 8.07
CA PRO A 202 -21.45 -7.31 8.07
C PRO A 202 -21.25 -7.89 6.67
N MET A 203 -22.14 -7.55 5.74
CA MET A 203 -22.04 -7.94 4.33
C MET A 203 -20.81 -7.30 3.67
N ASN A 204 -20.62 -5.98 3.81
CA ASN A 204 -19.49 -5.27 3.22
C ASN A 204 -18.15 -5.73 3.83
N ALA A 205 -18.11 -6.05 5.13
CA ALA A 205 -16.92 -6.61 5.77
C ALA A 205 -16.56 -7.98 5.17
N THR A 206 -17.56 -8.82 4.93
CA THR A 206 -17.37 -10.13 4.27
C THR A 206 -16.89 -9.93 2.83
N SER A 207 -17.54 -9.04 2.07
CA SER A 207 -17.15 -8.69 0.70
C SER A 207 -15.73 -8.13 0.61
N ALA A 208 -15.28 -7.36 1.60
CA ALA A 208 -13.92 -6.81 1.64
C ALA A 208 -12.86 -7.86 2.00
N ALA A 209 -13.25 -8.97 2.65
CA ALA A 209 -12.35 -10.04 3.06
C ALA A 209 -12.37 -11.27 2.12
N PHE A 210 -13.17 -11.23 1.05
CA PHE A 210 -13.31 -12.30 0.05
C PHE A 210 -12.13 -12.34 -0.92
#